data_AF-A0A7R9W1F8-F1
#
_entry.id   AF-A0A7R9W1F8-F1
#
_cell.length_a   1.000
_cell.length_b   1.000
_cell.length_c   1.000
_cell.angle_alpha   90.00
_cell.angle_beta   90.00
_cell.angle_gamma   90.00
#
_symmetry.space_group_name_H-M   'P 1'
#
loop_
_entity.id
_entity.type
_entity.pdbx_description
1 polymer ?
#
loop_
_entity_poly.entity_id
_entity_poly.type
_entity_poly.pdbx_seq_one_letter_code
_entity_poly.pdbx_strand_id
1 'polypeptide(L)'
;RKEQALGKVDPGQEQVMEDQVMFTLDMVHTALLTLGPELIHFEVLVQQVHVGLLHAMCQAVVSHASVSIINAFSQILLCIYSFIGTISVCQLEVVLERVMLKMADGKGVLTVEQQEAALEGILDLCRQPGFVHDVFVNCDCRLERGNLFEDMCALISKTAYPLAKGSTGPQHFICQEALLAILQAIAAENKPDAFAPPSPDLE
;
A
#
# COMPACT_ATOMS: atom_id res chain seq x y z
N ARG A 1 -2.60 -21.02 41.99
CA ARG A 1 -1.32 -21.46 41.39
C ARG A 1 -1.33 -21.04 39.92
N LYS A 2 -0.39 -20.17 39.56
CA LYS A 2 -0.13 -19.56 38.26
C LYS A 2 -1.08 -18.42 37.85
N GLU A 3 -0.84 -17.28 38.49
CA GLU A 3 -0.93 -15.96 37.87
C GLU A 3 -0.19 -15.98 36.53
N GLN A 4 -0.92 -15.66 35.45
CA GLN A 4 -0.31 -15.30 34.17
C GLN A 4 -0.02 -13.81 34.25
N ALA A 5 1.12 -13.48 34.86
CA ALA A 5 1.75 -12.18 34.74
C ALA A 5 2.23 -12.05 33.28
N LEU A 6 1.35 -11.60 32.39
CA LEU A 6 1.77 -11.00 31.14
C LEU A 6 2.55 -9.74 31.54
N GLY A 7 3.87 -9.81 31.45
CA GLY A 7 4.75 -8.69 31.76
C GLY A 7 4.31 -7.48 30.94
N LYS A 8 3.80 -6.45 31.62
CA LYS A 8 3.66 -5.13 31.01
C LYS A 8 5.07 -4.72 30.62
N VAL A 9 5.32 -4.66 29.32
CA VAL A 9 6.55 -4.08 28.78
C VAL A 9 6.60 -2.64 29.30
N ASP A 10 7.78 -2.21 29.74
CA ASP A 10 7.97 -0.85 30.23
C ASP A 10 7.71 0.11 29.06
N PRO A 11 6.80 1.09 29.19
CA PRO A 11 6.52 2.05 28.11
C PRO A 11 7.78 2.78 27.61
N GLY A 12 8.82 2.92 28.44
CA GLY A 12 10.12 3.43 27.99
C GLY A 12 10.86 2.49 27.03
N GLN A 13 10.68 1.17 27.14
CA GLN A 13 11.28 0.18 26.23
C GLN A 13 10.52 0.09 24.91
N GLU A 14 9.19 0.25 24.91
CA GLU A 14 8.39 0.29 23.68
C GLU A 14 8.76 1.51 22.83
N GLN A 15 8.91 2.68 23.44
CA GLN A 15 9.33 3.90 22.73
C GLN A 15 10.74 3.76 22.12
N VAL A 16 11.70 3.22 22.88
CA VAL A 16 13.06 3.00 22.39
C VAL A 16 13.09 2.02 21.21
N MET A 17 12.23 0.99 21.23
CA MET A 17 12.10 0.06 20.11
C MET A 17 11.48 0.74 18.88
N GLU A 18 10.42 1.53 19.06
CA GLU A 18 9.81 2.30 17.98
C GLU A 18 10.82 3.24 17.30
N ASP A 19 11.60 3.98 18.10
CA ASP A 19 12.63 4.89 17.57
C ASP A 19 13.71 4.15 16.77
N GLN A 20 14.09 2.94 17.20
CA GLN A 20 15.05 2.09 16.48
C GLN A 20 14.48 1.57 15.16
N VAL A 21 13.21 1.15 15.15
CA VAL A 21 12.51 0.71 13.94
C VAL A 21 12.41 1.86 12.96
N MET A 22 11.96 3.04 13.41
CA MET A 22 11.86 4.25 12.59
C MET A 22 13.20 4.64 11.98
N PHE A 23 14.27 4.70 12.78
CA PHE A 23 15.61 4.99 12.27
C PHE A 23 16.05 4.00 11.19
N THR A 24 15.73 2.71 11.36
CA THR A 24 16.05 1.67 10.38
C THR A 24 15.28 1.87 9.09
N LEU A 25 13.97 2.16 9.18
CA LEU A 25 13.12 2.43 8.01
C LEU A 25 13.57 3.68 7.27
N ASP A 26 13.95 4.75 7.97
CA ASP A 26 14.48 5.98 7.36
C ASP A 26 15.80 5.72 6.61
N MET A 27 16.68 4.89 7.16
CA MET A 27 17.91 4.47 6.48
C MET A 27 17.63 3.66 5.23
N VAL A 28 16.71 2.69 5.30
CA VAL A 28 16.27 1.92 4.13
C VAL A 28 15.68 2.84 3.06
N HIS A 29 14.77 3.72 3.45
CA HIS A 29 14.12 4.66 2.54
C HIS A 29 15.14 5.56 1.85
N THR A 30 16.09 6.11 2.62
CA THR A 30 17.18 6.94 2.10
C THR A 30 18.06 6.17 1.12
N ALA A 31 18.40 4.91 1.42
CA ALA A 31 19.20 4.07 0.53
C ALA A 31 18.48 3.80 -0.80
N LEU A 32 17.19 3.47 -0.76
CA LEU A 32 16.38 3.27 -1.97
C LEU A 32 16.24 4.55 -2.79
N LEU A 33 15.99 5.69 -2.15
CA LEU A 33 15.96 7.00 -2.83
C LEU A 33 17.30 7.38 -3.47
N THR A 34 18.41 7.02 -2.82
CA THR A 34 19.77 7.28 -3.34
C THR A 34 20.06 6.44 -4.59
N LEU A 35 19.61 5.18 -4.61
CA LEU A 35 19.73 4.31 -5.77
C LEU A 35 18.78 4.73 -6.90
N GLY A 36 17.56 5.12 -6.54
CA GLY A 36 16.55 5.57 -7.49
C GLY A 36 16.26 4.53 -8.57
N PRO A 37 15.99 4.97 -9.82
CA PRO A 37 15.71 4.07 -10.94
C PRO A 37 16.84 3.09 -11.28
N GLU A 38 18.10 3.40 -10.91
CA GLU A 38 19.25 2.51 -11.18
C GLU A 38 19.16 1.19 -10.41
N LEU A 39 18.31 1.11 -9.38
CA LEU A 39 18.05 -0.10 -8.60
C LEU A 39 17.71 -1.30 -9.48
N ILE A 40 16.98 -1.10 -10.58
CA ILE A 40 16.53 -2.17 -11.48
C ILE A 40 17.69 -2.91 -12.18
N HIS A 41 18.85 -2.28 -12.28
CA HIS A 41 20.03 -2.86 -12.91
C HIS A 41 20.78 -3.83 -11.98
N PHE A 42 20.46 -3.84 -10.69
CA PHE A 42 21.07 -4.70 -9.69
C PHE A 42 20.10 -5.83 -9.28
N GLU A 43 20.00 -6.87 -10.11
CA GLU A 43 19.06 -7.99 -9.92
C GLU A 43 19.13 -8.62 -8.52
N VAL A 44 20.35 -8.87 -8.01
CA VAL A 44 20.55 -9.43 -6.66
C VAL A 44 19.98 -8.50 -5.59
N LEU A 45 20.11 -7.19 -5.76
CA LEU A 45 19.60 -6.21 -4.82
C LEU A 45 18.07 -6.12 -4.89
N VAL A 46 17.50 -6.11 -6.10
CA VAL A 46 16.04 -6.18 -6.31
C VAL A 46 15.45 -7.41 -5.61
N GLN A 47 16.12 -8.57 -5.72
CA GLN A 47 15.70 -9.78 -5.02
C GLN A 47 15.73 -9.63 -3.49
N GLN A 48 16.78 -8.99 -2.94
CA GLN A 48 16.85 -8.72 -1.50
C GLN A 48 15.76 -7.74 -1.04
N VAL A 49 15.46 -6.72 -1.84
CA VAL A 49 14.36 -5.78 -1.57
C VAL A 49 13.03 -6.52 -1.53
N HIS A 50 12.76 -7.32 -2.56
CA HIS A 50 11.50 -8.05 -2.74
C HIS A 50 11.25 -9.14 -1.69
N VAL A 51 12.30 -9.83 -1.23
CA VAL A 51 12.14 -10.96 -0.31
C VAL A 51 12.54 -10.58 1.11
N GLY A 52 13.82 -10.25 1.33
CA GLY A 52 14.36 -10.06 2.66
C GLY A 52 13.83 -8.80 3.33
N LEU A 53 13.91 -7.68 2.62
CA LEU A 53 13.55 -6.37 3.15
C LEU A 53 12.03 -6.25 3.37
N LEU A 54 11.21 -6.55 2.34
CA LEU A 54 9.76 -6.49 2.48
C LEU A 54 9.26 -7.40 3.61
N HIS A 55 9.80 -8.61 3.75
CA HIS A 55 9.44 -9.51 4.84
C HIS A 55 9.74 -8.92 6.23
N ALA A 56 10.95 -8.40 6.42
CA ALA A 56 11.36 -7.78 7.68
C ALA A 56 10.50 -6.55 8.01
N MET A 57 10.22 -5.72 7.01
CA MET A 57 9.36 -4.55 7.17
C MET A 57 7.92 -4.92 7.52
N CYS A 58 7.35 -5.94 6.88
CA CYS A 58 6.02 -6.46 7.22
C CYS A 58 5.95 -6.96 8.66
N GLN A 59 6.98 -7.65 9.14
CA GLN A 59 7.05 -8.07 10.54
C GLN A 59 7.13 -6.87 11.49
N ALA A 60 7.92 -5.85 11.14
CA ALA A 60 8.08 -4.64 11.94
C ALA A 60 6.76 -3.86 12.07
N VAL A 61 6.08 -3.57 10.96
CA VAL A 61 4.82 -2.79 10.97
C VAL A 61 3.68 -3.51 11.69
N VAL A 62 3.64 -4.85 11.63
CA VAL A 62 2.63 -5.64 12.37
C VAL A 62 2.94 -5.72 13.86
N SER A 63 4.23 -5.81 14.24
CA SER A 63 4.64 -5.94 15.64
C SER A 63 4.65 -4.61 16.40
N HIS A 64 4.93 -3.52 15.69
CA HIS A 64 5.09 -2.17 16.23
C HIS A 64 4.23 -1.19 15.42
N ALA A 65 2.93 -1.47 15.30
CA ALA A 65 2.03 -0.61 14.55
C ALA A 65 1.93 0.76 15.24
N SER A 66 2.57 1.77 14.66
CA SER A 66 2.41 3.18 14.99
C SER A 66 2.14 3.97 13.72
N VAL A 67 1.53 5.15 13.83
CA VAL A 67 1.24 6.01 12.68
C VAL A 67 2.52 6.31 11.88
N SER A 68 3.61 6.62 12.58
CA SER A 68 4.92 6.90 11.99
C SER A 68 5.47 5.70 11.23
N ILE A 69 5.40 4.50 11.82
CA ILE A 69 5.90 3.26 11.20
C ILE A 69 5.06 2.90 9.97
N ILE A 70 3.73 3.04 10.03
CA ILE A 70 2.84 2.78 8.90
C ILE A 70 3.13 3.74 7.75
N ASN A 71 3.36 5.03 8.04
CA ASN A 71 3.71 6.02 7.03
C ASN A 71 5.08 5.72 6.41
N ALA A 72 6.11 5.47 7.22
CA ALA A 72 7.43 5.11 6.72
C ALA A 72 7.40 3.83 5.87
N PHE A 73 6.65 2.83 6.31
CA PHE A 73 6.41 1.60 5.55
C PHE A 73 5.76 1.89 4.20
N SER A 74 4.69 2.70 4.19
CA SER A 74 3.96 3.08 2.98
C SER A 74 4.84 3.85 1.99
N GLN A 75 5.66 4.78 2.46
CA GLN A 75 6.61 5.53 1.63
C GLN A 75 7.68 4.63 1.01
N ILE A 76 8.15 3.62 1.73
CA ILE A 76 9.07 2.64 1.15
C ILE A 76 8.37 1.76 0.10
N LEU A 77 7.13 1.31 0.33
CA LEU A 77 6.36 0.59 -0.70
C LEU A 77 6.17 1.43 -1.96
N LEU A 78 5.85 2.71 -1.79
CA LEU A 78 5.75 3.68 -2.88
C LEU A 78 7.06 3.78 -3.64
N CYS A 79 8.18 3.96 -2.93
CA CYS A 79 9.53 4.03 -3.49
C CYS A 79 9.91 2.77 -4.29
N ILE A 80 9.58 1.59 -3.76
CA ILE A 80 9.77 0.30 -4.44
C ILE A 80 8.99 0.28 -5.76
N TYR A 81 7.71 0.64 -5.76
CA TYR A 81 6.92 0.67 -7.00
C TYR A 81 7.42 1.74 -7.97
N SER A 82 7.71 2.96 -7.50
CA SER A 82 8.14 4.07 -8.35
C SER A 82 9.47 3.79 -9.07
N PHE A 83 10.37 2.99 -8.49
CA PHE A 83 11.67 2.67 -9.11
C PHE A 83 11.71 1.31 -9.81
N ILE A 84 11.07 0.28 -9.26
CA ILE A 84 11.11 -1.08 -9.82
C ILE A 84 9.92 -1.35 -10.75
N GLY A 85 8.82 -0.61 -10.59
CA GLY A 85 7.63 -0.69 -11.44
C GLY A 85 6.95 -2.04 -11.40
N THR A 86 6.42 -2.47 -12.54
CA THR A 86 5.62 -3.68 -12.71
C THR A 86 6.31 -4.96 -12.19
N ILE A 87 7.64 -5.02 -12.19
CA ILE A 87 8.41 -6.18 -11.69
C ILE A 87 8.12 -6.42 -10.20
N SER A 88 7.80 -5.38 -9.43
CA SER A 88 7.51 -5.45 -7.99
C SER A 88 6.09 -5.90 -7.66
N VAL A 89 5.16 -5.88 -8.63
CA VAL A 89 3.71 -6.05 -8.40
C VAL A 89 3.37 -7.36 -7.70
N CYS A 90 4.04 -8.46 -8.04
CA CYS A 90 3.79 -9.74 -7.39
C CYS A 90 4.09 -9.72 -5.89
N GLN A 91 5.13 -9.00 -5.47
CA GLN A 91 5.50 -8.91 -4.06
C GLN A 91 4.61 -7.90 -3.35
N LEU A 92 4.30 -6.78 -4.02
CA LEU A 92 3.38 -5.78 -3.50
C LEU A 92 1.97 -6.34 -3.33
N GLU A 93 1.48 -7.24 -4.20
CA GLU A 93 0.20 -7.93 -4.01
C GLU A 93 0.15 -8.61 -2.65
N VAL A 94 1.15 -9.43 -2.33
CA VAL A 94 1.20 -10.15 -1.05
C VAL A 94 1.24 -9.18 0.12
N VAL A 95 2.04 -8.12 0.03
CA VAL A 95 2.14 -7.11 1.10
C VAL A 95 0.82 -6.35 1.29
N LEU A 96 0.18 -5.96 0.19
CA LEU A 96 -1.08 -5.21 0.22
C LEU A 96 -2.22 -6.07 0.78
N GLU A 97 -2.38 -7.30 0.31
CA GLU A 97 -3.41 -8.22 0.79
C GLU A 97 -3.24 -8.61 2.26
N ARG A 98 -2.01 -8.90 2.66
CA ARG A 98 -1.72 -9.49 3.99
C ARG A 98 -1.56 -8.44 5.07
N VAL A 99 -1.11 -7.24 4.73
CA VAL A 99 -0.79 -6.18 5.69
C VAL A 99 -1.65 -4.96 5.44
N MET A 100 -1.43 -4.22 4.34
CA MET A 100 -2.03 -2.89 4.17
C MET A 100 -3.56 -2.89 4.17
N LEU A 101 -4.20 -3.80 3.42
CA LEU A 101 -5.67 -3.90 3.38
C LEU A 101 -6.26 -4.33 4.72
N LYS A 102 -5.54 -5.13 5.52
CA LYS A 102 -5.99 -5.49 6.87
C LYS A 102 -5.90 -4.31 7.82
N MET A 103 -4.87 -3.49 7.70
CA MET A 103 -4.73 -2.28 8.50
C MET A 103 -5.78 -1.23 8.11
N ALA A 104 -6.05 -1.08 6.81
CA ALA A 104 -7.02 -0.14 6.27
C ALA A 104 -8.50 -0.52 6.51
N ASP A 105 -8.84 -1.79 6.75
CA ASP A 105 -10.22 -2.21 7.07
C ASP A 105 -10.71 -1.67 8.42
N GLY A 106 -9.80 -1.20 9.29
CA GLY A 106 -10.16 -0.63 10.59
C GLY A 106 -10.82 -1.62 11.56
N LYS A 107 -10.86 -2.91 11.18
CA LYS A 107 -11.37 -3.99 12.03
C LYS A 107 -10.22 -4.50 12.89
N GLY A 108 -10.32 -4.35 14.20
CA GLY A 108 -9.36 -4.95 15.15
C GLY A 108 -8.88 -3.96 16.20
N VAL A 109 -7.58 -4.01 16.48
CA VAL A 109 -6.92 -3.30 17.59
C VAL A 109 -6.38 -1.93 17.15
N LEU A 110 -6.33 -1.64 15.85
CA LEU A 110 -5.78 -0.39 15.32
C LEU A 110 -6.65 0.81 15.68
N THR A 111 -6.00 1.94 15.94
CA THR A 111 -6.68 3.23 16.11
C THR A 111 -7.15 3.78 14.76
N VAL A 112 -8.03 4.78 14.80
CA VAL A 112 -8.52 5.45 13.58
C VAL A 112 -7.37 6.11 12.83
N GLU A 113 -6.43 6.74 13.55
CA GLU A 113 -5.27 7.41 12.96
C GLU A 113 -4.32 6.42 12.26
N GLN A 114 -4.18 5.21 12.81
CA GLN A 114 -3.39 4.15 12.18
C GLN A 114 -4.09 3.59 10.93
N GLN A 115 -5.42 3.48 10.97
CA GLN A 115 -6.21 3.12 9.79
C GLN A 115 -6.06 4.19 8.70
N GLU A 116 -6.15 5.47 9.06
CA GLU A 116 -5.96 6.60 8.15
C GLU A 116 -4.59 6.56 7.49
N ALA A 117 -3.52 6.36 8.25
CA ALA A 117 -2.16 6.22 7.72
C ALA A 117 -2.05 5.09 6.67
N ALA A 118 -2.68 3.94 6.92
CA ALA A 118 -2.70 2.84 5.97
C ALA A 118 -3.50 3.18 4.70
N LEU A 119 -4.63 3.88 4.84
CA LEU A 119 -5.44 4.34 3.72
C LEU A 119 -4.72 5.40 2.87
N GLU A 120 -3.99 6.32 3.49
CA GLU A 120 -3.15 7.30 2.80
C GLU A 120 -2.04 6.60 2.00
N GLY A 121 -1.39 5.60 2.58
CA GLY A 121 -0.39 4.79 1.87
C GLY A 121 -0.95 4.08 0.63
N ILE A 122 -2.16 3.53 0.71
CA ILE A 122 -2.85 2.92 -0.43
C ILE A 122 -3.21 3.99 -1.48
N LEU A 123 -3.72 5.15 -1.05
CA LEU A 123 -4.03 6.27 -1.93
C LEU A 123 -2.79 6.75 -2.70
N ASP A 124 -1.65 6.88 -2.04
CA ASP A 124 -0.41 7.32 -2.67
C ASP A 124 0.08 6.33 -3.75
N LEU A 125 -0.10 5.03 -3.53
CA LEU A 125 0.14 4.01 -4.55
C LEU A 125 -0.85 4.14 -5.72
N CYS A 126 -2.15 4.31 -5.46
CA CYS A 126 -3.16 4.53 -6.50
C CYS A 126 -2.88 5.76 -7.38
N ARG A 127 -2.19 6.76 -6.84
CA ARG A 127 -1.76 7.96 -7.58
C ARG A 127 -0.53 7.73 -8.44
N GLN A 128 0.23 6.65 -8.22
CA GLN A 128 1.38 6.36 -9.07
C GLN A 128 0.93 5.99 -10.48
N PRO A 129 1.51 6.61 -11.53
CA PRO A 129 1.22 6.25 -12.90
C PRO A 129 1.44 4.75 -13.14
N GLY A 130 0.46 4.09 -13.77
CA GLY A 130 0.52 2.66 -14.10
C GLY A 130 0.18 1.70 -12.96
N PHE A 131 0.16 2.13 -11.69
CA PHE A 131 -0.04 1.21 -10.56
C PHE A 131 -1.37 0.48 -10.62
N VAL A 132 -2.46 1.24 -10.80
CA VAL A 132 -3.82 0.68 -10.84
C VAL A 132 -3.97 -0.34 -11.97
N HIS A 133 -3.43 -0.03 -13.16
CA HIS A 133 -3.44 -0.92 -14.30
C HIS A 133 -2.57 -2.16 -14.08
N ASP A 134 -1.36 -1.96 -13.57
CA ASP A 134 -0.44 -3.05 -13.28
C ASP A 134 -1.04 -4.04 -12.29
N VAL A 135 -1.70 -3.55 -11.23
CA VAL A 135 -2.41 -4.43 -10.29
C VAL A 135 -3.55 -5.16 -11.00
N PHE A 136 -4.40 -4.46 -11.76
CA PHE A 136 -5.52 -5.09 -12.46
C PHE A 136 -5.07 -6.19 -13.44
N VAL A 137 -4.04 -5.92 -14.26
CA VAL A 137 -3.57 -6.85 -15.29
C VAL A 137 -2.76 -8.00 -14.68
N ASN A 138 -1.92 -7.73 -13.67
CA ASN A 138 -1.01 -8.73 -13.13
C ASN A 138 -1.55 -9.50 -11.91
N CYS A 139 -2.64 -9.05 -11.31
CA CYS A 139 -3.33 -9.77 -10.23
C CYS A 139 -4.68 -10.30 -10.76
N ASP A 140 -5.69 -9.45 -10.94
CA ASP A 140 -7.07 -9.86 -11.20
C ASP A 140 -7.27 -10.56 -12.56
N CYS A 141 -6.51 -10.20 -13.60
CA CYS A 141 -6.62 -10.83 -14.91
C CYS A 141 -5.90 -12.19 -15.01
N ARG A 142 -5.18 -12.62 -13.97
CA ARG A 142 -4.43 -13.89 -13.96
C ARG A 142 -5.16 -14.95 -13.17
N LEU A 143 -5.49 -16.07 -13.83
CA LEU A 143 -6.21 -17.21 -13.24
C LEU A 143 -5.56 -17.81 -11.98
N GLU A 144 -4.25 -17.64 -11.81
CA GLU A 144 -3.46 -18.21 -10.70
C GLU A 144 -3.24 -17.23 -9.54
N ARG A 145 -3.79 -16.00 -9.63
CA ARG A 145 -3.52 -14.89 -8.70
C ARG A 145 -4.79 -14.43 -7.98
N GLY A 146 -4.63 -13.55 -6.99
CA GLY A 146 -5.74 -12.97 -6.23
C GLY A 146 -6.39 -11.80 -6.97
N ASN A 147 -7.54 -11.36 -6.47
CA ASN A 147 -8.26 -10.20 -6.99
C ASN A 147 -7.92 -8.94 -6.18
N LEU A 148 -6.63 -8.57 -6.15
CA LEU A 148 -6.17 -7.44 -5.33
C LEU A 148 -6.87 -6.13 -5.70
N PHE A 149 -7.07 -5.85 -6.99
CA PHE A 149 -7.75 -4.63 -7.42
C PHE A 149 -9.21 -4.61 -6.96
N GLU A 150 -9.93 -5.73 -7.12
CA GLU A 150 -11.29 -5.88 -6.62
C GLU A 150 -11.36 -5.66 -5.10
N ASP A 151 -10.49 -6.32 -4.34
CA ASP A 151 -10.44 -6.23 -2.87
C ASP A 151 -10.13 -4.82 -2.39
N MET A 152 -9.17 -4.14 -3.05
CA MET A 152 -8.87 -2.73 -2.82
C MET A 152 -10.11 -1.86 -3.07
N CYS A 153 -10.76 -2.00 -4.23
CA CYS A 153 -11.94 -1.21 -4.58
C CYS A 153 -13.11 -1.47 -3.62
N ALA A 154 -13.33 -2.71 -3.22
CA ALA A 154 -14.38 -3.08 -2.27
C ALA A 154 -14.15 -2.43 -0.91
N LEU A 155 -12.91 -2.47 -0.40
CA LEU A 155 -12.56 -1.86 0.88
C LEU A 155 -12.71 -0.33 0.84
N ILE A 156 -12.13 0.31 -0.18
CA ILE A 156 -12.17 1.76 -0.36
C ILE A 156 -13.62 2.23 -0.52
N SER A 157 -14.42 1.56 -1.37
CA SER A 157 -15.82 1.92 -1.59
C SER A 157 -16.66 1.80 -0.33
N LYS A 158 -16.49 0.71 0.43
CA LYS A 158 -17.17 0.53 1.72
C LYS A 158 -16.81 1.64 2.71
N THR A 159 -15.54 2.05 2.73
CA THR A 159 -15.05 3.05 3.67
C THR A 159 -15.33 4.49 3.21
N ALA A 160 -15.50 4.76 1.92
CA ALA A 160 -15.82 6.10 1.39
C ALA A 160 -17.18 6.65 1.84
N TYR A 161 -18.11 5.76 2.26
CA TYR A 161 -19.46 6.14 2.65
C TYR A 161 -19.74 5.77 4.12
N PRO A 162 -19.96 6.75 5.01
CA PRO A 162 -20.28 6.47 6.41
C PRO A 162 -21.65 5.79 6.54
N LEU A 163 -21.68 4.63 7.20
CA LEU A 163 -22.92 3.87 7.44
C LEU A 163 -23.86 4.57 8.44
N ALA A 164 -23.31 5.36 9.37
CA ALA A 164 -24.07 6.11 10.36
C ALA A 164 -24.15 7.58 9.98
N LYS A 165 -25.38 8.13 10.00
CA LYS A 165 -25.64 9.53 9.67
C LYS A 165 -24.89 10.46 10.63
N GLY A 166 -24.00 11.30 10.10
CA GLY A 166 -23.19 12.26 10.88
C GLY A 166 -21.84 11.74 11.36
N SER A 167 -21.45 10.50 11.02
CA SER A 167 -20.15 9.91 11.38
C SER A 167 -19.11 10.09 10.26
N THR A 168 -18.89 11.32 9.81
CA THR A 168 -17.87 11.60 8.77
C THR A 168 -16.53 11.96 9.43
N GLY A 169 -15.56 11.04 9.41
CA GLY A 169 -14.14 11.29 9.68
C GLY A 169 -13.24 11.36 8.43
N PRO A 170 -11.93 11.67 8.61
CA PRO A 170 -10.94 11.79 7.54
C PRO A 170 -10.83 10.57 6.63
N GLN A 171 -10.97 9.35 7.17
CA GLN A 171 -10.93 8.09 6.42
C GLN A 171 -11.91 8.05 5.24
N HIS A 172 -13.09 8.68 5.36
CA HIS A 172 -14.07 8.71 4.27
C HIS A 172 -13.57 9.60 3.12
N PHE A 173 -12.95 10.73 3.42
CA PHE A 173 -12.39 11.64 2.41
C PHE A 173 -11.19 11.01 1.70
N ILE A 174 -10.28 10.39 2.45
CA ILE A 174 -9.14 9.66 1.89
C ILE A 174 -9.63 8.58 0.91
N CYS A 175 -10.66 7.83 1.27
CA CYS A 175 -11.23 6.81 0.37
C CYS A 175 -11.95 7.41 -0.85
N GLN A 176 -12.64 8.53 -0.71
CA GLN A 176 -13.24 9.23 -1.86
C GLN A 176 -12.17 9.72 -2.83
N GLU A 177 -11.08 10.29 -2.32
CA GLU A 177 -9.91 10.66 -3.12
C GLU A 177 -9.26 9.44 -3.79
N ALA A 178 -9.22 8.30 -3.11
CA ALA A 178 -8.68 7.07 -3.70
C ALA A 178 -9.56 6.52 -4.83
N LEU A 179 -10.89 6.56 -4.70
CA LEU A 179 -11.80 6.23 -5.80
C LEU A 179 -11.59 7.17 -7.00
N LEU A 180 -11.42 8.46 -6.74
CA LEU A 180 -11.16 9.44 -7.79
C LEU A 180 -9.81 9.16 -8.48
N ALA A 181 -8.77 8.87 -7.72
CA ALA A 181 -7.45 8.52 -8.26
C ALA A 181 -7.51 7.25 -9.13
N ILE A 182 -8.24 6.22 -8.70
CA ILE A 182 -8.46 4.99 -9.49
C ILE A 182 -9.17 5.31 -10.82
N LEU A 183 -10.25 6.11 -10.78
CA LEU A 183 -10.97 6.50 -11.99
C LEU A 183 -10.10 7.33 -12.93
N GLN A 184 -9.27 8.23 -12.39
CA GLN A 184 -8.32 9.03 -13.17
C GLN A 184 -7.25 8.15 -13.82
N ALA A 185 -6.72 7.15 -13.12
CA ALA A 185 -5.76 6.21 -13.67
C ALA A 185 -6.35 5.41 -14.84
N ILE A 186 -7.57 4.88 -14.68
CA ILE A 186 -8.29 4.17 -15.75
C ILE A 186 -8.59 5.11 -16.94
N ALA A 187 -8.98 6.36 -16.67
CA ALA A 187 -9.26 7.33 -17.72
C ALA A 187 -7.99 7.72 -18.51
N ALA A 188 -6.84 7.86 -17.84
CA ALA A 188 -5.58 8.27 -18.45
C ALA A 188 -5.04 7.25 -19.47
N GLU A 189 -5.38 5.97 -19.33
CA GLU A 189 -4.95 4.90 -20.24
C GLU A 189 -5.88 4.68 -21.44
N ASN A 190 -7.06 5.32 -21.43
CA ASN A 190 -7.93 5.29 -22.60
C ASN A 190 -7.29 6.10 -23.74
N LYS A 191 -7.02 5.42 -24.86
CA LYS A 191 -6.67 6.09 -26.11
C LYS A 191 -7.78 7.10 -26.46
N PRO A 192 -7.43 8.33 -26.87
CA PRO A 192 -8.43 9.37 -27.20
C PRO A 192 -9.42 8.96 -28.29
N ASP A 193 -9.10 7.90 -29.05
CA ASP A 193 -9.87 7.43 -30.21
C ASP A 193 -10.75 6.20 -29.94
N ALA A 194 -10.89 5.74 -28.69
CA ALA A 194 -11.70 4.54 -28.38
C ALA A 194 -13.19 4.67 -28.76
N PHE A 195 -13.69 5.91 -28.87
CA PHE A 195 -15.03 6.24 -29.34
C PHE A 195 -15.03 7.03 -30.65
N ALA A 196 -13.88 7.13 -31.33
CA ALA A 196 -13.85 7.72 -32.65
C ALA A 196 -14.72 6.86 -33.59
N PRO A 197 -15.60 7.46 -34.41
CA PRO A 197 -16.29 6.71 -35.44
C PRO A 197 -15.26 6.01 -36.33
N PRO A 198 -15.54 4.78 -36.81
CA PRO A 198 -14.63 4.08 -37.71
C PRO A 198 -14.29 5.00 -38.89
N SER A 199 -13.01 5.05 -39.25
CA SER A 199 -12.53 5.82 -40.39
C SER A 199 -13.36 5.47 -41.63
N PRO A 200 -13.82 6.46 -42.42
CA PRO A 200 -14.68 6.24 -43.57
C PRO A 200 -14.06 5.42 -44.72
N ASP A 201 -12.82 4.95 -44.57
CA ASP A 201 -12.02 4.28 -45.60
C ASP A 201 -12.03 2.74 -45.50
N LEU A 202 -13.11 2.14 -45.02
CA LEU A 202 -13.37 0.70 -45.21
C LEU A 202 -14.70 0.54 -45.96
N GLU A 203 -14.55 0.34 -47.27
CA GLU A 203 -15.63 -0.06 -48.21
C GLU A 203 -16.38 -1.31 -47.77
#